data_AF-A0A3M1JT77-F1
#
_entry.id   AF-A0A3M1JT77-F1
#
_cell.length_a   1.000
_cell.length_b   1.000
_cell.length_c   1.000
_cell.angle_alpha   90.00
_cell.angle_beta   90.00
_cell.angle_gamma   90.00
#
_symmetry.space_group_name_H-M   'P 1'
#
loop_
_entity.id
_entity.type
_entity.pdbx_description
1 polymer ?
#
loop_
_entity_poly.entity_id
_entity_poly.type
_entity_poly.pdbx_seq_one_letter_code
_entity_poly.pdbx_strand_id
1 'polypeptide(L)'
;MWRDAAKAPVAAEALKLIPKDLVKMGVCDRIITEPLGGAHRDPQATADRLGEVVAEELDRLTQDPPEDFLERRIQRYANIGLVLND
;
A
#
# COMPACT_ATOMS: atom_id res chain seq x y z
N MET A 1 12.43 3.88 -21.85
CA MET A 1 12.44 2.61 -21.09
C MET A 1 12.94 1.53 -22.03
N TRP A 2 13.88 0.67 -21.61
CA TRP A 2 14.59 -0.23 -22.53
C TRP A 2 13.65 -1.12 -23.34
N ARG A 3 13.89 -1.22 -24.66
CA ARG A 3 13.16 -2.14 -25.57
C ARG A 3 13.72 -3.57 -25.46
N ASP A 4 13.97 -4.02 -24.24
CA ASP A 4 14.63 -5.31 -23.95
C ASP A 4 13.95 -5.96 -22.75
N ALA A 5 13.31 -7.11 -22.99
CA ALA A 5 12.60 -7.88 -21.98
C ALA A 5 13.53 -8.41 -20.88
N ALA A 6 14.82 -8.62 -21.17
CA ALA A 6 15.79 -9.09 -20.19
C ALA A 6 16.02 -8.07 -19.05
N LYS A 7 15.68 -6.79 -19.26
CA LYS A 7 15.82 -5.73 -18.26
C LYS A 7 14.63 -5.59 -17.32
N ALA A 8 13.63 -6.47 -17.42
CA ALA A 8 12.46 -6.45 -16.54
C ALA A 8 12.82 -6.47 -15.03
N PRO A 9 13.79 -7.27 -14.54
CA PRO A 9 14.15 -7.25 -13.11
C PRO A 9 14.72 -5.90 -12.67
N VAL A 10 15.60 -5.30 -13.49
CA VAL A 10 16.21 -3.99 -13.21
C VAL A 10 15.14 -2.90 -13.21
N ALA A 11 14.19 -2.96 -14.14
CA ALA A 11 13.07 -2.03 -14.16
C ALA A 11 12.17 -2.19 -12.92
N ALA A 12 11.86 -3.42 -12.51
CA ALA A 12 11.03 -3.67 -11.32
C ALA A 12 11.69 -3.14 -10.04
N GLU A 13 13.01 -3.32 -9.90
CA GLU A 13 13.79 -2.78 -8.78
C GLU A 13 13.82 -1.24 -8.80
N ALA A 14 14.04 -0.63 -9.98
CA ALA A 14 14.06 0.82 -10.12
C ALA A 14 12.69 1.46 -9.83
N LEU A 15 11.60 0.78 -10.19
CA LEU A 15 10.23 1.24 -9.96
C LEU A 15 9.75 1.05 -8.51
N LYS A 16 10.46 0.26 -7.69
CA LYS A 16 10.16 0.07 -6.27
C LYS A 16 8.70 -0.37 -6.01
N LEU A 17 8.25 -1.37 -6.78
CA LEU A 17 6.85 -1.81 -6.78
C LEU A 17 6.51 -2.80 -5.66
N ILE A 18 7.45 -3.16 -4.79
CA ILE A 18 7.21 -4.13 -3.71
C ILE A 18 6.54 -3.46 -2.50
N PRO A 19 5.73 -4.21 -1.71
CA PRO A 19 4.94 -3.63 -0.62
C PRO A 19 5.74 -2.78 0.38
N LYS A 20 6.96 -3.21 0.71
CA LYS A 20 7.85 -2.49 1.65
C LYS A 20 8.23 -1.10 1.16
N ASP A 21 8.46 -0.96 -0.14
CA ASP A 21 8.79 0.32 -0.75
C ASP A 21 7.57 1.24 -0.77
N LEU A 22 6.39 0.70 -1.12
CA LEU A 22 5.14 1.47 -1.15
C LEU A 22 4.75 2.00 0.23
N VAL A 23 5.00 1.24 1.30
CA VAL A 23 4.84 1.73 2.68
C VAL A 23 5.85 2.82 2.99
N LYS A 24 7.13 2.63 2.64
CA LYS A 24 8.16 3.64 2.84
C LYS A 24 7.88 4.94 2.09
N MET A 25 7.22 4.86 0.95
CA MET A 25 6.79 6.01 0.14
C MET A 25 5.47 6.64 0.62
N GLY A 26 4.81 6.10 1.64
CA GLY A 26 3.52 6.59 2.13
C GLY A 26 2.34 6.32 1.19
N VAL A 27 2.52 5.47 0.18
CA VAL A 27 1.46 5.09 -0.76
C VAL A 27 0.51 4.08 -0.10
N CYS A 28 1.08 3.07 0.57
CA CYS A 28 0.35 2.07 1.35
C CYS A 28 0.55 2.30 2.85
N ASP A 29 -0.46 2.01 3.66
CA ASP A 29 -0.36 2.17 5.12
C ASP A 29 0.10 0.89 5.83
N ARG A 30 -0.30 -0.27 5.29
CA ARG A 30 -0.12 -1.57 5.95
C ARG A 30 0.19 -2.66 4.93
N ILE A 31 1.02 -3.61 5.35
CA ILE A 31 1.28 -4.84 4.62
C ILE A 31 0.56 -5.97 5.36
N ILE A 32 -0.30 -6.69 4.64
CA ILE A 32 -0.99 -7.87 5.15
C ILE A 32 -0.13 -9.09 4.80
N THR A 33 0.25 -9.88 5.80
CA THR A 33 1.13 -11.04 5.59
C THR A 33 0.37 -12.20 4.98
N GLU A 34 0.94 -12.79 3.94
CA GLU A 34 0.41 -14.00 3.31
C GLU A 34 0.79 -15.27 4.09
N PRO A 35 0.05 -16.38 3.90
CA PRO A 35 0.47 -17.72 4.33
C PRO A 35 1.81 -18.13 3.72
N LEU A 36 2.46 -19.13 4.34
CA LEU A 36 3.73 -19.66 3.82
C LEU A 36 3.53 -20.19 2.39
N GLY A 37 4.32 -19.65 1.45
CA GLY A 37 4.25 -19.98 0.03
C GLY A 37 3.18 -19.24 -0.76
N GLY A 38 2.49 -18.27 -0.14
CA GLY A 38 1.63 -17.30 -0.80
C GLY A 38 0.13 -17.50 -0.57
N ALA A 39 -0.64 -16.44 -0.82
CA ALA A 39 -2.09 -16.36 -0.60
C ALA A 39 -2.89 -17.47 -1.28
N HIS A 40 -2.48 -17.87 -2.48
CA HIS A 40 -3.14 -18.92 -3.26
C HIS A 40 -3.08 -20.31 -2.59
N ARG A 41 -2.18 -20.54 -1.63
CA ARG A 41 -2.05 -21.82 -0.92
C ARG A 41 -3.04 -21.97 0.23
N ASP A 42 -3.47 -20.86 0.81
CA ASP A 42 -4.51 -20.82 1.83
C ASP A 42 -5.35 -19.54 1.64
N PRO A 43 -6.30 -19.57 0.68
CA PRO A 43 -7.14 -18.43 0.38
C PRO A 43 -8.06 -18.07 1.55
N GLN A 44 -8.48 -19.06 2.35
CA GLN A 44 -9.37 -18.83 3.49
C GLN A 44 -8.64 -18.03 4.58
N ALA A 45 -7.46 -18.48 5.02
CA ALA A 45 -6.69 -17.74 6.02
C ALA A 45 -6.28 -16.35 5.51
N THR A 46 -6.06 -16.19 4.20
CA THR A 46 -5.79 -14.88 3.60
C THR A 46 -7.02 -13.97 3.67
N ALA A 47 -8.21 -14.49 3.35
CA ALA A 47 -9.45 -13.74 3.41
C ALA A 47 -9.80 -13.32 4.85
N ASP A 48 -9.60 -14.23 5.82
CA ASP A 48 -9.84 -13.95 7.24
C ASP A 48 -8.95 -12.82 7.73
N ARG A 49 -7.62 -12.89 7.48
CA ARG A 49 -6.68 -11.81 7.81
C ARG A 49 -7.04 -10.49 7.13
N LEU A 50 -7.41 -10.53 5.86
CA LEU A 50 -7.83 -9.33 5.14
C LEU A 50 -9.08 -8.71 5.79
N GLY A 51 -10.07 -9.54 6.14
CA GLY A 51 -11.30 -9.11 6.81
C GLY A 51 -11.02 -8.45 8.15
N GLU A 52 -10.17 -9.05 8.99
CA GLU A 52 -9.72 -8.49 10.26
C GLU A 52 -9.10 -7.11 10.07
N VAL A 53 -8.15 -6.98 9.13
CA VAL A 53 -7.49 -5.70 8.87
C VAL A 53 -8.46 -4.65 8.35
N VAL A 54 -9.37 -5.00 7.44
CA VAL A 54 -10.38 -4.06 6.93
C VAL A 54 -11.30 -3.57 8.04
N ALA A 55 -11.74 -4.46 8.93
CA ALA A 55 -12.55 -4.08 10.08
C ALA A 55 -11.79 -3.13 11.02
N GLU A 56 -10.53 -3.43 11.34
CA GLU A 56 -9.68 -2.56 12.16
C GLU A 56 -9.49 -1.16 11.55
N GLU A 57 -9.24 -1.05 10.25
CA GLU A 57 -9.06 0.25 9.60
C GLU A 57 -10.39 1.02 9.48
N LEU A 58 -11.52 0.33 9.29
CA LEU A 58 -12.84 0.95 9.32
C LEU A 58 -13.16 1.50 10.71
N ASP A 59 -12.93 0.71 11.76
CA ASP A 59 -13.17 1.15 13.13
C ASP A 59 -12.35 2.42 13.45
N ARG A 60 -11.06 2.43 13.06
CA ARG A 60 -10.21 3.62 13.20
C ARG A 60 -10.75 4.83 12.46
N LEU A 61 -11.17 4.66 11.20
CA LEU A 61 -11.74 5.75 10.42
C LEU A 61 -13.00 6.28 11.10
N THR A 62 -13.91 5.42 11.56
CA THR A 62 -15.18 5.86 12.19
C THR A 62 -15.01 6.62 13.50
N GLN A 63 -13.83 6.56 14.13
CA GLN A 63 -13.52 7.34 15.34
C GLN A 63 -13.18 8.80 15.02
N ASP A 64 -12.84 9.12 13.77
CA ASP A 64 -12.49 10.47 13.36
C ASP A 64 -13.74 11.31 13.04
N PRO A 65 -13.74 12.62 13.34
CA PRO A 65 -14.85 13.51 12.97
C PRO A 65 -15.08 13.54 11.46
N PRO A 66 -16.35 13.48 10.99
CA PRO A 66 -16.68 13.52 9.57
C PRO A 66 -16.07 14.69 8.79
N GLU A 67 -16.00 15.86 9.43
CA GLU A 67 -15.44 17.10 8.90
C GLU A 67 -13.96 17.01 8.53
N ASP A 68 -13.20 16.12 9.18
CA ASP A 68 -11.75 15.99 8.98
C ASP A 68 -11.38 14.99 7.89
N PHE A 69 -12.29 14.12 7.44
CA PHE A 69 -11.97 13.09 6.43
C PHE A 69 -11.52 13.67 5.10
N LEU A 70 -12.20 14.71 4.62
CA LEU A 70 -11.89 15.31 3.33
C LEU A 70 -10.50 15.93 3.35
N GLU A 71 -10.21 16.73 4.39
CA GLU A 71 -8.92 17.38 4.54
C GLU A 71 -7.81 16.35 4.70
N ARG A 72 -7.98 15.33 5.56
CA ARG A 72 -7.00 14.24 5.71
C ARG A 72 -6.75 13.50 4.41
N ARG A 73 -7.78 13.26 3.61
CA ARG A 73 -7.64 12.62 2.29
C ARG A 73 -6.87 13.51 1.32
N ILE A 74 -7.15 14.82 1.29
CA ILE A 74 -6.40 15.79 0.49
C ILE A 74 -4.92 15.80 0.90
N GLN A 75 -4.65 15.93 2.20
CA GLN A 75 -3.29 15.93 2.74
C GLN A 75 -2.56 14.64 2.43
N ARG A 76 -3.22 13.48 2.55
CA ARG A 76 -2.62 12.19 2.17
C ARG A 76 -2.11 12.22 0.73
N TYR A 77 -2.95 12.59 -0.24
CA TYR A 77 -2.55 12.58 -1.64
C TYR A 77 -1.54 13.69 -1.97
N ALA A 78 -1.64 14.86 -1.35
CA ALA A 78 -0.68 15.95 -1.52
C ALA A 78 0.73 15.56 -1.03
N ASN A 79 0.82 14.73 0.01
CA ASN A 79 2.08 14.23 0.56
C ASN A 79 2.64 13.01 -0.21
N ILE A 80 1.89 12.43 -1.16
CA ILE A 80 2.40 11.36 -2.01
C ILE A 80 3.19 11.99 -3.16
N GLY A 81 4.51 11.89 -3.09
CA GLY A 81 5.45 12.41 -4.09
C GLY A 81 6.50 13.31 -3.47
N LEU A 82 7.54 13.62 -4.24
CA LEU A 82 8.58 14.57 -3.84
C LEU A 82 8.33 15.88 -4.56
N VAL A 83 8.01 16.94 -3.80
CA VAL A 83 8.08 18.32 -4.30
C VAL A 83 9.49 18.82 -3.99
N LEU A 84 10.33 18.94 -5.02
CA LEU A 84 11.60 19.62 -4.88
C LEU A 84 11.29 21.12 -4.86
N ASN A 85 11.55 21.76 -3.72
CA ASN A 85 11.58 23.21 -3.65
C ASN A 85 12.97 23.66 -4.07
N ASP A 86 13.07 24.34 -5.22
CA ASP A 86 14.29 25.02 -5.67
C ASP A 86 14.63 26.24 -4.80
#